data_AF-A0A2T4RXM9-F1
#
_entry.id   AF-A0A2T4RXM9-F1
#
_cell.length_a   1.000
_cell.length_b   1.000
_cell.length_c   1.000
_cell.angle_alpha   90.00
_cell.angle_beta   90.00
_cell.angle_gamma   90.00
#
_symmetry.space_group_name_H-M   'P 1'
#
loop_
_entity.id
_entity.type
_entity.pdbx_description
1 polymer ?
#
loop_
_entity_poly.entity_id
_entity_poly.type
_entity_poly.pdbx_seq_one_letter_code
_entity_poly.pdbx_strand_id
1 'polypeptide(L)'
;MKLKEQERREAIKQRLQENPFMTDNELSDLFSVSIPTIRLDRTFLKIPELRKRIKTVAEHNYKHIRAIEGNEIIGDLIRVEPDVTAESLIYITEDSVFTRNDIARGHILFAQANSLCVA
;
A
#
# COMPACT_ATOMS: atom_id res chain seq x y z
N MET A 1 0.01 -7.66 -26.31
CA MET A 1 -0.68 -6.75 -27.26
C MET A 1 -0.93 -5.44 -26.55
N LYS A 2 -0.47 -4.29 -27.06
CA LYS A 2 -0.68 -2.99 -26.39
C LYS A 2 -2.17 -2.65 -26.44
N LEU A 3 -2.81 -2.60 -25.27
CA LEU A 3 -4.20 -2.14 -25.12
C LEU A 3 -4.34 -0.70 -25.62
N LYS A 4 -5.50 -0.37 -26.19
CA LYS A 4 -5.81 1.02 -26.55
C LYS A 4 -5.90 1.88 -25.28
N GLU A 5 -5.66 3.18 -25.42
CA GLU A 5 -5.55 4.11 -24.28
C GLU A 5 -6.77 4.08 -23.34
N GLN A 6 -7.99 4.10 -23.89
CA GLN A 6 -9.22 4.02 -23.08
C GLN A 6 -9.36 2.68 -22.36
N GLU A 7 -9.16 1.56 -23.07
CA GLU A 7 -9.24 0.21 -22.50
C GLU A 7 -8.20 0.01 -21.40
N ARG A 8 -6.97 0.51 -21.61
CA ARG A 8 -5.91 0.47 -20.60
C ARG A 8 -6.29 1.26 -19.35
N ARG A 9 -6.89 2.44 -19.51
CA ARG A 9 -7.33 3.28 -18.39
C ARG A 9 -8.43 2.61 -17.56
N GLU A 10 -9.42 2.01 -18.21
CA GLU A 10 -10.45 1.23 -17.50
C GLU A 10 -9.85 0.04 -16.77
N ALA A 11 -8.94 -0.69 -17.41
CA ALA A 11 -8.25 -1.81 -16.79
C ALA A 11 -7.38 -1.38 -15.59
N ILE A 12 -6.66 -0.25 -15.67
CA ILE A 12 -5.91 0.31 -14.54
C ILE A 12 -6.85 0.63 -13.37
N LYS A 13 -8.01 1.23 -13.65
CA LYS A 13 -9.00 1.56 -12.63
C LYS A 13 -9.53 0.30 -11.95
N GLN A 14 -9.91 -0.73 -12.71
CA GLN A 14 -10.39 -2.00 -12.16
C GLN A 14 -9.31 -2.68 -11.32
N ARG A 15 -8.08 -2.75 -11.82
CA ARG A 15 -6.98 -3.39 -11.12
C ARG A 15 -6.65 -2.71 -9.78
N LEU A 16 -6.74 -1.39 -9.74
CA LEU A 16 -6.54 -0.61 -8.52
C LEU A 16 -7.74 -0.63 -7.56
N GLN A 17 -8.93 -0.99 -8.03
CA GLN A 17 -10.06 -1.29 -7.16
C GLN A 17 -9.89 -2.66 -6.48
N GLU A 18 -9.39 -3.66 -7.21
CA GLU A 18 -9.08 -4.99 -6.66
C GLU A 18 -7.88 -4.97 -5.72
N ASN A 19 -6.81 -4.26 -6.09
CA ASN A 19 -5.60 -4.13 -5.30
C ASN A 19 -5.14 -2.66 -5.26
N PRO A 20 -5.58 -1.88 -4.25
CA PRO A 20 -5.21 -0.46 -4.09
C PRO A 20 -3.69 -0.23 -3.90
N PHE A 21 -2.94 -1.28 -3.58
CA PHE A 21 -1.52 -1.23 -3.25
C PHE A 21 -0.58 -1.43 -4.44
N MET A 22 -1.10 -1.74 -5.63
CA MET A 22 -0.24 -1.93 -6.80
C MET A 22 0.58 -0.68 -7.12
N THR A 23 1.89 -0.88 -7.24
CA THR A 23 2.85 0.15 -7.58
C THR A 23 2.76 0.54 -9.07
N ASP A 24 3.30 1.71 -9.41
CA ASP A 24 3.41 2.12 -10.81
C ASP A 24 4.30 1.15 -11.63
N ASN A 25 5.28 0.51 -10.99
CA ASN A 25 6.14 -0.49 -11.63
C ASN A 25 5.35 -1.74 -12.00
N GLU A 26 4.59 -2.29 -11.06
CA GLU A 26 3.76 -3.48 -11.34
C GLU A 26 2.71 -3.20 -12.41
N LEU A 27 2.09 -2.01 -12.42
CA LEU A 27 1.16 -1.61 -13.48
C LEU A 27 1.86 -1.43 -14.82
N SER A 28 3.07 -0.84 -14.82
CA SER A 28 3.91 -0.67 -16.01
C SER A 28 4.23 -2.02 -16.65
N ASP A 29 4.64 -2.98 -15.84
CA ASP A 29 4.96 -4.34 -16.27
C ASP A 29 3.70 -5.06 -16.78
N LEU A 30 2.60 -4.99 -16.03
CA LEU A 30 1.32 -5.62 -16.37
C LEU A 30 0.76 -5.14 -17.72
N PHE A 31 0.79 -3.82 -17.96
CA PHE A 31 0.25 -3.22 -19.17
C PHE A 31 1.28 -3.05 -20.29
N SER A 32 2.54 -3.43 -20.06
CA SER A 32 3.65 -3.28 -20.99
C SER A 32 3.79 -1.85 -21.55
N VAL A 33 3.68 -0.87 -20.65
CA VAL A 33 3.84 0.57 -20.93
C VAL A 33 4.84 1.18 -19.96
N SER A 34 5.37 2.36 -20.25
CA SER A 34 6.34 2.99 -19.36
C SER A 34 5.69 3.53 -18.09
N ILE A 35 6.45 3.62 -16.99
CA ILE A 35 6.02 4.26 -15.73
C ILE A 35 5.44 5.67 -15.96
N PRO A 36 6.04 6.56 -16.78
CA PRO A 36 5.44 7.84 -17.13
C PRO A 36 4.03 7.73 -17.74
N THR A 37 3.79 6.70 -18.56
CA THR A 37 2.47 6.44 -19.16
C THR A 37 1.45 6.08 -18.08
N ILE A 38 1.81 5.21 -17.13
CA ILE A 38 0.96 4.88 -15.98
C ILE A 38 0.64 6.12 -15.14
N ARG A 39 1.63 6.98 -14.88
CA ARG A 39 1.42 8.23 -14.13
C ARG A 39 0.45 9.18 -14.83
N LEU A 40 0.57 9.31 -16.16
CA LEU A 40 -0.35 10.12 -16.98
C LEU A 40 -1.78 9.54 -16.92
N ASP A 41 -1.93 8.23 -17.08
CA ASP A 41 -3.22 7.56 -17.02
C ASP A 41 -3.87 7.69 -15.63
N ARG A 42 -3.11 7.51 -14.54
CA ARG A 42 -3.60 7.75 -13.17
C ARG A 42 -4.03 9.20 -12.97
N THR A 43 -3.27 10.16 -13.48
CA THR A 43 -3.59 11.59 -13.38
C THR A 43 -4.90 11.91 -14.10
N PHE A 44 -5.09 11.38 -15.32
CA PHE A 44 -6.33 11.52 -16.08
C PHE A 44 -7.53 10.91 -15.34
N LEU A 45 -7.35 9.74 -14.73
CA LEU A 45 -8.37 9.04 -13.94
C LEU A 45 -8.57 9.64 -12.54
N LYS A 46 -7.83 10.70 -12.17
CA LYS A 46 -7.81 11.30 -10.83
C LYS A 46 -7.47 10.30 -9.72
N ILE A 47 -6.64 9.30 -10.03
CA ILE A 47 -6.18 8.28 -9.10
C ILE A 47 -4.93 8.80 -8.38
N PRO A 48 -4.96 8.94 -7.04
CA PRO A 48 -3.82 9.44 -6.30
C PRO A 48 -2.65 8.44 -6.27
N GLU A 49 -1.49 8.92 -5.84
CA GLU A 49 -0.29 8.11 -5.64
C GLU A 49 -0.44 7.07 -4.53
N LEU A 50 0.41 6.04 -4.57
CA LEU A 50 0.36 4.88 -3.68
C LEU A 50 0.22 5.27 -2.20
N ARG A 51 1.06 6.20 -1.71
CA ARG A 51 1.05 6.63 -0.31
C ARG A 51 -0.30 7.21 0.12
N LYS A 52 -0.92 8.03 -0.73
CA LYS A 52 -2.25 8.59 -0.47
C LYS A 52 -3.33 7.51 -0.51
N ARG A 53 -3.26 6.57 -1.45
CA ARG A 53 -4.20 5.45 -1.52
C ARG A 53 -4.14 4.57 -0.28
N ILE A 54 -2.94 4.25 0.19
CA ILE A 54 -2.72 3.48 1.43
C ILE A 54 -3.38 4.17 2.61
N LYS A 55 -3.11 5.47 2.77
CA LYS A 55 -3.72 6.26 3.85
C LYS A 55 -5.25 6.23 3.81
N THR A 56 -5.85 6.37 2.63
CA THR A 56 -7.32 6.33 2.48
C THR A 56 -7.90 4.95 2.83
N VAL A 57 -7.25 3.85 2.45
CA VAL A 57 -7.71 2.51 2.79
C VAL A 57 -7.58 2.25 4.30
N ALA A 58 -6.43 2.61 4.87
CA ALA A 58 -6.21 2.54 6.32
C ALA A 58 -7.30 3.32 7.07
N GLU A 59 -7.55 4.59 6.72
CA GLU A 59 -8.60 5.42 7.36
C GLU A 59 -10.01 4.81 7.27
N HIS A 60 -10.35 4.15 6.16
CA HIS A 60 -11.62 3.47 5.99
C HIS A 60 -11.73 2.24 6.89
N ASN A 61 -10.67 1.45 7.01
CA ASN A 61 -10.63 0.28 7.87
C ASN A 61 -10.55 0.67 9.36
N TYR A 62 -9.81 1.70 9.73
CA TYR A 62 -9.79 2.27 11.08
C TYR A 62 -11.19 2.66 11.60
N LYS A 63 -12.10 3.11 10.72
CA LYS A 63 -13.49 3.40 11.12
C LYS A 63 -14.28 2.15 11.52
N HIS A 64 -13.96 0.98 10.96
CA HIS A 64 -14.58 -0.30 11.34
C HIS A 64 -13.94 -0.90 12.60
N ILE A 65 -12.70 -0.52 12.93
CA ILE A 65 -11.89 -1.07 14.02
C ILE A 65 -11.98 -0.17 15.27
N ARG A 66 -13.18 0.38 15.57
CA ARG A 66 -13.43 1.13 16.81
C ARG A 66 -13.55 0.22 18.06
N ALA A 67 -12.73 -0.83 18.13
CA ALA A 67 -12.67 -1.70 19.30
C ALA A 67 -11.25 -1.87 19.85
N ILE A 68 -10.21 -1.60 19.05
CA ILE A 68 -8.82 -1.77 19.48
C ILE A 68 -8.04 -0.53 19.08
N GLU A 69 -7.36 0.04 20.06
CA GLU A 69 -6.76 1.37 20.03
C GLU A 69 -5.72 1.46 18.90
N GLY A 70 -6.14 2.06 17.78
CA GLY A 70 -5.34 2.19 16.58
C GLY A 70 -3.97 2.89 16.72
N ASN A 71 -3.67 3.42 17.91
CA ASN A 71 -2.40 4.02 18.29
C ASN A 71 -1.35 3.01 18.77
N GLU A 72 -1.72 1.75 19.03
CA GLU A 72 -0.79 0.75 19.57
C GLU A 72 -0.12 -0.12 18.49
N ILE A 73 -0.60 -0.06 17.24
CA ILE A 73 -0.04 -0.81 16.12
C ILE A 73 1.12 -0.02 15.50
N ILE A 74 2.26 -0.70 15.32
CA ILE A 74 3.43 -0.15 14.65
C ILE A 74 3.24 -0.30 13.13
N GLY A 75 3.25 0.82 12.42
CA GLY A 75 2.97 0.90 10.99
C GLY A 75 1.51 1.30 10.71
N ASP A 76 1.16 1.28 9.44
CA ASP A 76 -0.19 1.58 8.97
C ASP A 76 -0.97 0.26 8.86
N LEU A 77 -2.04 0.10 9.64
CA LEU A 77 -2.94 -1.04 9.48
C LEU A 77 -3.70 -0.92 8.17
N ILE A 78 -3.50 -1.89 7.28
CA ILE A 78 -4.08 -1.88 5.95
C ILE A 78 -5.43 -2.58 5.95
N ARG A 79 -5.49 -3.78 6.53
CA ARG A 79 -6.66 -4.65 6.52
C ARG A 79 -6.68 -5.45 7.81
N VAL A 80 -7.88 -5.68 8.35
CA VAL A 80 -8.09 -6.65 9.42
C VAL A 80 -9.42 -7.35 9.19
N GLU A 81 -9.38 -8.66 9.37
CA GLU A 81 -10.53 -9.53 9.51
C GLU A 81 -10.36 -10.20 10.87
N PRO A 82 -11.09 -9.72 11.90
CA PRO A 82 -10.94 -10.21 13.27
C PRO A 82 -10.98 -11.74 13.33
N ASP A 83 -10.07 -12.32 14.12
CA ASP A 83 -9.90 -13.77 14.30
C ASP A 83 -9.49 -14.57 13.04
N VAL A 84 -9.21 -13.90 11.91
CA VAL A 84 -8.89 -14.55 10.63
C VAL A 84 -7.55 -14.09 10.06
N THR A 85 -7.44 -12.83 9.64
CA THR A 85 -6.22 -12.28 9.01
C THR A 85 -6.06 -10.79 9.27
N ALA A 86 -4.81 -10.31 9.26
CA ALA A 86 -4.50 -8.89 9.33
C ALA A 86 -3.29 -8.56 8.46
N GLU A 87 -3.24 -7.35 7.92
CA GLU A 87 -2.17 -6.84 7.08
C GLU A 87 -1.79 -5.43 7.53
N SER A 88 -0.49 -5.18 7.76
CA SER A 88 0.04 -3.84 8.04
C SER A 88 1.23 -3.51 7.13
N LEU A 89 1.45 -2.21 6.92
CA LEU A 89 2.58 -1.68 6.15
C LEU A 89 3.46 -0.79 7.03
N ILE A 90 4.77 -0.96 6.94
CA ILE A 90 5.72 -0.01 7.52
C ILE A 90 6.64 0.53 6.43
N TYR A 91 6.88 1.83 6.47
CA TYR A 91 7.90 2.46 5.64
C TYR A 91 9.22 2.47 6.40
N ILE A 92 10.22 1.80 5.84
CA ILE A 92 11.59 1.88 6.37
C ILE A 92 12.19 3.23 6.00
N THR A 93 12.66 3.94 7.02
CA THR A 93 13.28 5.27 6.98
C THR A 93 14.72 5.20 7.51
N GLU A 94 15.47 6.29 7.36
CA GLU A 94 16.84 6.39 7.90
C GLU A 94 16.89 6.10 9.42
N ASP A 95 15.83 6.47 10.16
CA ASP A 95 15.71 6.20 11.59
C ASP A 95 15.52 4.71 11.91
N SER A 96 15.11 3.87 10.96
CA SER A 96 14.85 2.44 11.20
C SER A 96 15.94 1.51 10.68
N VAL A 97 17.02 2.06 10.10
CA VAL A 97 18.14 1.30 9.54
C VAL A 97 19.44 1.53 10.32
N PHE A 98 20.44 0.68 10.06
CA PHE A 98 21.83 0.96 10.46
C PHE A 98 22.45 1.95 9.47
N THR A 99 22.90 3.11 9.95
CA THR A 99 23.49 4.20 9.13
C THR A 99 24.66 3.76 8.25
N ARG A 100 25.34 2.67 8.61
CA ARG A 100 26.52 2.17 7.87
C ARG A 100 26.19 1.42 6.58
N ASN A 101 25.00 0.85 6.46
CA ASN A 101 24.68 -0.10 5.38
C ASN A 101 23.19 -0.20 5.01
N ASP A 102 22.35 0.70 5.53
CA ASP A 102 20.92 0.79 5.24
C ASP A 102 20.11 -0.50 5.49
N ILE A 103 20.64 -1.38 6.36
CA ILE A 103 19.94 -2.59 6.78
C ILE A 103 18.91 -2.23 7.84
N ALA A 104 17.65 -2.58 7.62
CA ALA A 104 16.57 -2.43 8.61
C ALA A 104 16.92 -3.15 9.91
N ARG A 105 16.75 -2.45 11.03
CA ARG A 105 17.04 -3.01 12.36
C ARG A 105 15.98 -4.06 12.70
N GLY A 106 16.42 -5.27 13.05
CA GLY A 106 15.50 -6.41 13.22
C GLY A 106 14.36 -6.19 14.23
N HIS A 107 14.59 -5.39 15.27
CA HIS A 107 13.54 -5.07 16.24
C HIS A 107 12.39 -4.25 15.63
N ILE A 108 12.61 -3.49 14.56
CA ILE A 108 11.55 -2.73 13.87
C ILE A 108 10.58 -3.71 13.19
N LEU A 109 11.11 -4.69 12.47
CA LEU A 109 10.30 -5.74 11.83
C LEU A 109 9.56 -6.59 12.85
N PHE A 110 10.25 -6.96 13.94
CA PHE A 110 9.63 -7.70 15.04
C PHE A 110 8.50 -6.89 15.69
N ALA A 111 8.71 -5.60 15.94
CA ALA A 111 7.73 -4.75 16.61
C ALA A 111 6.47 -4.55 15.74
N GLN A 112 6.62 -4.38 14.42
CA GLN A 112 5.49 -4.37 13.49
C GLN A 112 4.69 -5.68 13.58
N ALA A 113 5.35 -6.82 13.40
CA ALA A 113 4.70 -8.13 13.41
C ALA A 113 4.01 -8.40 14.76
N ASN A 114 4.69 -8.14 15.87
CA ASN A 114 4.15 -8.37 17.20
C ASN A 114 2.94 -7.47 17.49
N SER A 115 3.02 -6.18 17.17
CA SER A 115 1.90 -5.25 17.39
C SER A 115 0.66 -5.62 16.58
N LEU A 116 0.84 -6.18 15.37
CA LEU A 116 -0.26 -6.64 14.51
C LEU A 116 -0.93 -7.91 15.04
N CYS A 117 -0.20 -8.78 15.73
CA CYS A 117 -0.75 -10.02 16.29
C CYS A 117 -1.36 -9.85 17.69
N VAL A 118 -0.94 -8.82 18.43
CA VAL A 118 -1.41 -8.54 19.79
C VAL A 118 -2.66 -7.66 19.78
N ALA A 119 -2.77 -6.74 18.81
CA ALA A 119 -3.97 -5.97 18.54
C ALA A 119 -5.03 -6.83 17.85
#